data_AF-A0A3D1QBU6-F1
#
_entry.id   AF-A0A3D1QBU6-F1
#
_cell.length_a   1.000
_cell.length_b   1.000
_cell.length_c   1.000
_cell.angle_alpha   90.00
_cell.angle_beta   90.00
_cell.angle_gamma   90.00
#
_symmetry.space_group_name_H-M   'P 1'
#
loop_
_entity.id
_entity.type
_entity.pdbx_description
1 polymer ?
#
loop_
_entity_poly.entity_id
_entity_poly.type
_entity_poly.pdbx_seq_one_letter_code
_entity_poly.pdbx_strand_id
1 'polypeptide(L)'
;TANHWAKKEIAIANALGIVTGYDANTFGPDDSITREQMAVMVVKAAKLTPETGSTTFADNSQISAWAVDAVATAFNNQLINGYEDNTYRPGKGASRAEAVTVILNALKKTA
;
A
#
# COMPACT_ATOMS: atom_id res chain seq x y z
N THR A 1 18.53 -9.10 -3.48
CA THR A 1 17.93 -9.78 -2.29
C THR A 1 18.46 -11.18 -2.02
N ALA A 2 19.53 -11.65 -2.69
CA ALA A 2 19.95 -13.06 -2.66
C ALA A 2 20.25 -13.65 -1.27
N ASN A 3 20.74 -12.82 -0.34
CA ASN A 3 21.08 -13.18 1.04
C ASN A 3 20.23 -12.43 2.09
N HIS A 4 19.13 -11.79 1.67
CA HIS A 4 18.26 -11.03 2.57
C HIS A 4 17.34 -11.99 3.34
N TRP A 5 17.12 -11.75 4.64
CA TRP A 5 16.31 -12.64 5.50
C TRP A 5 14.88 -12.82 4.97
N ALA A 6 14.29 -11.75 4.41
CA ALA A 6 12.94 -11.76 3.83
C ALA A 6 12.88 -12.22 2.36
N LYS A 7 13.95 -12.83 1.81
CA LYS A 7 14.03 -13.22 0.40
C LYS A 7 12.84 -14.06 -0.05
N LYS A 8 12.45 -15.04 0.78
CA LYS A 8 11.37 -15.97 0.46
C LYS A 8 10.03 -15.24 0.39
N GLU A 9 9.75 -14.39 1.37
CA GLU A 9 8.52 -13.61 1.48
C GLU A 9 8.42 -12.60 0.34
N ILE A 10 9.52 -11.93 0.00
CA ILE A 10 9.60 -11.02 -1.15
C ILE A 10 9.31 -11.76 -2.45
N ALA A 11 9.89 -12.95 -2.65
CA ALA A 11 9.64 -13.75 -3.86
C ALA A 11 8.17 -14.18 -3.98
N ILE A 12 7.54 -14.57 -2.86
CA ILE A 12 6.11 -14.90 -2.82
C ILE A 12 5.26 -13.67 -3.14
N ALA A 13 5.52 -12.53 -2.49
CA ALA A 13 4.77 -11.31 -2.71
C ALA A 13 4.90 -10.81 -4.16
N ASN A 14 6.08 -10.97 -4.77
CA ASN A 14 6.29 -10.63 -6.18
C ASN A 14 5.54 -11.59 -7.13
N ALA A 15 5.60 -12.90 -6.88
CA ALA A 15 4.86 -13.89 -7.66
C ALA A 15 3.33 -13.70 -7.57
N LEU A 16 2.83 -13.19 -6.45
CA LEU A 16 1.44 -12.81 -6.25
C LEU A 16 1.09 -11.41 -6.80
N GLY A 17 2.06 -10.71 -7.39
CA GLY A 17 1.88 -9.38 -7.97
C GLY A 17 1.74 -8.23 -6.95
N ILE A 18 1.93 -8.50 -5.66
CA ILE A 18 1.78 -7.54 -4.56
C ILE A 18 2.87 -6.47 -4.60
N VAL A 19 4.10 -6.86 -4.96
CA VAL A 19 5.28 -5.96 -5.03
C VAL A 19 6.04 -6.17 -6.33
N THR A 20 6.66 -5.12 -6.89
CA THR A 20 7.34 -5.18 -8.20
C THR A 20 8.77 -4.63 -8.22
N GLY A 21 9.35 -4.22 -7.09
CA GLY A 21 10.69 -3.63 -7.05
C GLY A 21 10.82 -2.34 -7.86
N TYR A 22 12.04 -1.83 -8.00
CA TYR A 22 12.33 -0.66 -8.84
C TYR A 22 12.55 -1.06 -10.30
N ASP A 23 13.22 -2.19 -10.52
CA ASP A 23 13.51 -2.75 -11.83
C ASP A 23 13.67 -4.27 -11.74
N ALA A 24 14.02 -4.91 -12.85
CA ALA A 24 14.17 -6.37 -12.96
C ALA A 24 15.20 -6.97 -11.98
N ASN A 25 16.20 -6.20 -11.55
CA ASN A 25 17.31 -6.66 -10.73
C ASN A 25 17.34 -6.00 -9.33
N THR A 26 16.60 -4.91 -9.14
CA THR A 26 16.66 -4.08 -7.93
C THR A 26 15.30 -4.03 -7.24
N PHE A 27 15.23 -4.58 -6.02
CA PHE A 27 14.00 -4.59 -5.22
C PHE A 27 13.93 -3.51 -4.12
N GLY A 28 15.04 -3.20 -3.44
CA GLY A 28 15.05 -2.30 -2.27
C GLY A 28 14.44 -2.90 -0.99
N PRO A 29 14.94 -4.06 -0.49
CA PRO A 29 14.30 -4.77 0.63
C PRO A 29 14.32 -4.03 1.98
N ASP A 30 15.25 -3.09 2.14
CA ASP A 30 15.46 -2.32 3.38
C ASP A 30 14.89 -0.89 3.27
N ASP A 31 14.32 -0.53 2.12
CA ASP A 31 13.78 0.79 1.89
C ASP A 31 12.44 0.95 2.62
N SER A 32 12.22 2.15 3.16
CA SER A 32 10.93 2.50 3.72
C SER A 32 9.91 2.72 2.62
N ILE A 33 8.72 2.15 2.79
CA ILE A 33 7.61 2.39 1.86
C ILE A 33 6.83 3.64 2.25
N THR A 34 6.26 4.31 1.27
CA THR A 34 5.33 5.42 1.47
C THR A 34 3.92 4.91 1.79
N ARG A 35 3.06 5.80 2.27
CA ARG A 35 1.65 5.47 2.55
C ARG A 35 0.89 5.06 1.29
N GLU A 36 1.14 5.70 0.15
CA GLU A 36 0.50 5.32 -1.12
C GLU A 36 0.98 3.95 -1.63
N GLN A 37 2.26 3.59 -1.43
CA GLN A 37 2.77 2.26 -1.73
C GLN A 37 2.11 1.20 -0.83
N MET A 38 1.95 1.50 0.47
CA MET A 38 1.25 0.64 1.40
C MET A 38 -0.21 0.38 0.98
N ALA A 39 -0.91 1.39 0.46
CA ALA A 39 -2.27 1.23 -0.07
C ALA A 39 -2.30 0.29 -1.29
N VAL A 40 -1.40 0.46 -2.24
CA VAL A 40 -1.28 -0.45 -3.40
C VAL A 40 -1.01 -1.88 -2.95
N MET A 41 -0.08 -2.07 -2.01
CA MET A 41 0.27 -3.39 -1.50
C MET A 41 -0.93 -4.08 -0.83
N VAL A 42 -1.68 -3.40 0.03
CA VAL A 42 -2.81 -4.02 0.74
C VAL A 42 -3.98 -4.34 -0.20
N VAL A 43 -4.29 -3.45 -1.16
CA VAL A 43 -5.37 -3.69 -2.15
C VAL A 43 -5.08 -4.94 -2.97
N LYS A 44 -3.83 -5.07 -3.44
CA LYS A 44 -3.38 -6.26 -4.18
C LYS A 44 -3.38 -7.51 -3.32
N ALA A 45 -2.86 -7.43 -2.09
CA ALA A 45 -2.81 -8.57 -1.17
C ALA A 45 -4.22 -9.07 -0.80
N ALA A 46 -5.17 -8.15 -0.58
CA ALA A 46 -6.57 -8.46 -0.31
C ALA A 46 -7.37 -8.83 -1.58
N LYS A 47 -6.75 -8.78 -2.77
CA LYS A 47 -7.38 -9.05 -4.07
C LYS A 47 -8.65 -8.24 -4.29
N LEU A 48 -8.66 -6.99 -3.81
CA LEU A 48 -9.78 -6.09 -4.03
C LEU A 48 -9.79 -5.62 -5.49
N THR A 49 -11.00 -5.49 -6.05
CA THR A 49 -11.16 -4.90 -7.37
C THR A 49 -10.92 -3.40 -7.24
N PRO A 50 -10.02 -2.80 -8.06
CA PRO A 50 -9.80 -1.36 -8.03
C PRO A 50 -11.11 -0.61 -8.31
N GLU A 51 -11.49 0.25 -7.38
CA GLU A 51 -12.57 1.21 -7.54
C GLU A 51 -11.99 2.47 -8.18
N THR A 52 -12.47 2.80 -9.37
CA THR A 52 -12.09 4.04 -10.05
C THR A 52 -12.76 5.21 -9.34
N GLY A 53 -11.97 6.15 -8.83
CA GLY A 53 -12.50 7.33 -8.16
C GLY A 53 -11.43 8.11 -7.41
N SER A 54 -11.84 9.25 -6.86
CA SER A 54 -11.00 10.08 -6.01
C SER A 54 -11.50 10.05 -4.57
N THR A 55 -10.59 10.01 -3.62
CA THR A 55 -10.88 10.30 -2.20
C THR A 55 -11.27 11.77 -2.02
N THR A 56 -11.61 12.19 -0.80
CA THR A 56 -11.92 13.61 -0.49
C THR A 56 -10.82 14.30 0.31
N PHE A 57 -9.59 13.76 0.28
CA PHE A 57 -8.48 14.33 1.02
C PHE A 57 -8.02 15.65 0.40
N ALA A 58 -7.64 16.60 1.27
CA ALA A 58 -7.18 17.93 0.88
C ALA A 58 -5.90 17.90 0.03
N ASP A 59 -5.10 16.85 0.15
CA ASP A 59 -3.85 16.62 -0.56
C ASP A 59 -3.95 15.53 -1.64
N ASN A 60 -5.16 15.26 -2.16
CA ASN A 60 -5.39 14.31 -3.25
C ASN A 60 -4.47 14.53 -4.47
N SER A 61 -4.15 15.78 -4.78
CA SER A 61 -3.26 16.14 -5.89
C SER A 61 -1.82 15.67 -5.70
N GLN A 62 -1.44 15.27 -4.49
CA GLN A 62 -0.13 14.70 -4.17
C GLN A 62 -0.10 13.17 -4.32
N ILE A 63 -1.25 12.51 -4.51
CA ILE A 63 -1.31 11.07 -4.72
C ILE A 63 -0.82 10.80 -6.15
N SER A 64 0.17 9.92 -6.27
CA SER A 64 0.70 9.54 -7.58
C SER A 64 -0.38 8.90 -8.44
N ALA A 65 -0.42 9.20 -9.74
CA ALA A 65 -1.46 8.71 -10.66
C ALA A 65 -1.63 7.18 -10.63
N TRP A 66 -0.54 6.42 -10.45
CA TRP A 66 -0.56 4.95 -10.36
C TRP A 66 -1.14 4.41 -9.04
N ALA A 67 -1.25 5.26 -8.01
CA ALA A 67 -1.74 4.91 -6.68
C ALA A 67 -3.18 5.35 -6.44
N VAL A 68 -3.73 6.29 -7.23
CA VAL A 68 -5.04 6.92 -6.99
C VAL A 68 -6.14 5.88 -6.76
N ASP A 69 -6.31 4.93 -7.69
CA ASP A 69 -7.35 3.92 -7.58
C ASP A 69 -7.14 3.02 -6.35
N ALA A 70 -5.89 2.68 -6.03
CA ALA A 70 -5.61 1.86 -4.85
C ALA A 70 -5.87 2.60 -3.53
N VAL A 71 -5.53 3.89 -3.47
CA VAL A 71 -5.84 4.72 -2.30
C VAL A 71 -7.35 4.88 -2.15
N ALA A 72 -8.08 5.15 -3.23
CA ALA A 72 -9.54 5.20 -3.21
C ALA A 72 -10.15 3.87 -2.76
N THR A 73 -9.73 2.76 -3.36
CA THR A 73 -10.18 1.41 -3.02
C THR A 73 -9.92 1.09 -1.55
N ALA A 74 -8.70 1.32 -1.07
CA ALA A 74 -8.33 1.05 0.32
C ALA A 74 -9.14 1.91 1.30
N PHE A 75 -9.40 3.18 0.96
CA PHE A 75 -10.18 4.08 1.79
C PHE A 75 -11.65 3.68 1.86
N ASN A 76 -12.29 3.46 0.70
CA ASN A 76 -13.69 3.02 0.61
C ASN A 76 -13.91 1.67 1.28
N ASN A 77 -12.87 0.82 1.26
CA ASN A 77 -12.90 -0.46 1.93
C ASN A 77 -12.51 -0.41 3.42
N GLN A 78 -12.31 0.78 3.98
CA GLN A 78 -11.96 1.02 5.40
C GLN A 78 -10.65 0.36 5.83
N LEU A 79 -9.74 0.14 4.88
CA LEU A 79 -8.41 -0.41 5.15
C LEU A 79 -7.45 0.67 5.64
N ILE A 80 -7.56 1.88 5.10
CA ILE A 80 -6.76 3.05 5.44
C ILE A 80 -7.66 4.22 5.86
N ASN A 81 -7.09 5.17 6.58
CA ASN A 81 -7.72 6.44 6.92
C ASN A 81 -6.76 7.62 6.66
N GLY A 82 -7.33 8.81 6.52
CA GLY A 82 -6.59 10.08 6.56
C GLY A 82 -6.30 10.53 7.99
N TYR A 83 -5.68 11.70 8.10
CA TYR A 83 -5.43 12.40 9.35
C TYR A 83 -6.57 13.37 9.70
N GLU A 84 -6.56 13.90 10.92
CA GLU A 84 -7.59 14.82 11.43
C GLU A 84 -7.71 16.12 10.61
N ASP A 85 -6.65 16.52 9.91
CA ASP A 85 -6.59 17.68 9.02
C ASP A 85 -7.13 17.40 7.61
N ASN A 86 -7.83 16.27 7.42
CA ASN A 86 -8.32 15.79 6.13
C ASN A 86 -7.21 15.54 5.08
N THR A 87 -5.97 15.26 5.50
CA THR A 87 -4.88 14.85 4.59
C THR A 87 -4.66 13.34 4.60
N TYR A 88 -4.11 12.81 3.52
CA TYR A 88 -3.65 11.42 3.43
C TYR A 88 -2.14 11.27 3.60
N ARG A 89 -1.37 12.27 3.17
CA ARG A 89 0.10 12.34 3.15
C ARG A 89 0.71 11.18 2.37
N PRO A 90 0.43 11.06 1.05
CA PRO A 90 0.78 9.88 0.25
C PRO A 90 2.27 9.55 0.27
N GLY A 91 3.13 10.56 0.16
CA GLY A 91 4.59 10.41 0.16
C GLY A 91 5.22 10.22 1.55
N LYS A 92 4.46 10.32 2.65
CA LYS A 92 5.00 10.10 4.00
C LYS A 92 5.36 8.63 4.17
N GLY A 93 6.51 8.35 4.80
CA GLY A 93 6.89 7.00 5.20
C GLY A 93 5.84 6.35 6.09
N ALA A 94 5.46 5.11 5.76
CA ALA A 94 4.52 4.33 6.55
C ALA A 94 5.20 3.85 7.84
N SER A 95 4.59 4.14 8.99
CA SER A 95 5.03 3.62 10.28
C SER A 95 4.60 2.18 10.47
N ARG A 96 5.27 1.47 11.39
CA ARG A 96 4.89 0.11 11.78
C ARG A 96 3.46 0.02 12.30
N ALA A 97 3.00 1.03 13.04
CA ALA A 97 1.64 1.09 13.57
C ALA A 97 0.60 1.22 12.45
N GLU A 98 0.87 2.07 11.45
CA GLU A 98 0.02 2.19 10.26
C GLU A 98 -0.01 0.86 9.49
N ALA A 99 1.14 0.24 9.25
CA ALA A 99 1.22 -1.04 8.54
C ALA A 99 0.41 -2.16 9.23
N VAL A 100 0.58 -2.33 10.55
CA VAL A 100 -0.17 -3.36 11.31
C VAL A 100 -1.67 -3.06 11.28
N THR A 101 -2.07 -1.80 11.43
CA THR A 101 -3.50 -1.42 11.39
C THR A 101 -4.14 -1.80 10.06
N VAL A 102 -3.46 -1.50 8.95
CA VAL A 102 -3.93 -1.80 7.59
C VAL A 102 -4.05 -3.31 7.36
N ILE A 103 -3.07 -4.09 7.82
CA ILE A 103 -3.10 -5.56 7.72
C ILE A 103 -4.28 -6.13 8.52
N LEU A 104 -4.49 -5.65 9.76
CA LEU A 104 -5.60 -6.12 10.60
C LEU A 104 -6.97 -5.79 9.98
N ASN A 105 -7.12 -4.60 9.40
CA ASN A 105 -8.36 -4.22 8.73
C ASN A 105 -8.62 -5.10 7.50
N ALA A 106 -7.59 -5.42 6.71
CA ALA A 106 -7.72 -6.31 5.57
C ALA A 106 -8.13 -7.73 5.98
N LEU A 107 -7.49 -8.29 7.02
CA LEU A 107 -7.80 -9.64 7.52
C LEU A 107 -9.22 -9.75 8.09
N LYS A 108 -9.73 -8.70 8.73
CA LYS A 108 -11.11 -8.67 9.24
C LYS A 108 -12.15 -8.62 8.14
N LYS A 109 -11.78 -8.14 6.94
CA LYS A 109 -12.70 -7.97 5.82
C LYS A 109 -12.78 -9.21 4.92
N THR A 110 -11.75 -10.05 4.96
CA THR A 110 -11.70 -11.33 4.23
C THR A 110 -12.21 -12.52 5.04
N ALA A 111 -12.52 -12.32 6.33
CA ALA A 111 -13.16 -13.30 7.22
C ALA A 111 -14.69 -13.21 7.13
#